data_AF-U9TCJ1-F1
#
_entry.id   AF-U9TCJ1-F1
#
_cell.length_a   1.000
_cell.length_b   1.000
_cell.length_c   1.000
_cell.angle_alpha   90.00
_cell.angle_beta   90.00
_cell.angle_gamma   90.00
#
_symmetry.space_group_name_H-M   'P 1'
#
loop_
_entity.id
_entity.type
_entity.pdbx_description
1 polymer ?
#
loop_
_entity_poly.entity_id
_entity_poly.type
_entity_poly.pdbx_seq_one_letter_code
_entity_poly.pdbx_strand_id
1 'polypeptide(L)'
;AKPHNIRVGTDLLWSREGIDIGSTYIMIYCNGCNLTLGKVWRTTPRKLDYIRDLYTLNLDCVMIYQLGDFIDPNSTPTDIHTLPSSRMQQISINKLKDMILILNERITTLEHTLDKRVNKTPNDSAVSSSTEGSNACIVVTSRGAQDNSIETHPNHRILG
;
A
#
# COMPACT_ATOMS: atom_id res chain seq x y z
N ALA A 1 12.89 -4.03 21.66
CA ALA A 1 13.68 -4.97 22.47
C ALA A 1 15.12 -4.98 21.95
N LYS A 2 16.14 -4.91 22.82
CA LYS A 2 17.55 -4.92 22.40
C LYS A 2 18.01 -6.37 22.17
N PRO A 3 18.60 -6.72 21.02
CA PRO A 3 19.11 -8.08 20.77
C PRO A 3 20.31 -8.38 21.68
N HIS A 4 20.35 -9.58 22.28
CA HIS A 4 21.42 -10.01 23.19
C HIS A 4 22.69 -10.46 22.46
N ASN A 5 22.57 -10.93 21.22
CA ASN A 5 23.67 -11.45 20.41
C ASN A 5 24.44 -10.36 19.65
N ILE A 6 23.98 -9.10 19.73
CA ILE A 6 24.54 -7.98 18.97
C ILE A 6 24.95 -6.89 19.95
N ARG A 7 26.22 -6.49 19.87
CA ARG A 7 26.76 -5.32 20.56
C ARG A 7 26.82 -4.14 19.60
N VAL A 8 26.17 -3.05 19.98
CA VAL A 8 26.24 -1.78 19.25
C VAL A 8 27.45 -1.01 19.74
N GLY A 9 28.28 -0.51 18.82
CA GLY A 9 29.42 0.34 19.16
C GLY A 9 29.01 1.66 19.82
N THR A 10 29.98 2.38 20.35
CA THR A 10 29.80 3.73 20.89
C THR A 10 30.12 4.81 19.88
N ASP A 11 30.93 4.48 18.87
CA ASP A 11 31.51 5.45 17.96
C ASP A 11 30.54 5.78 16.84
N LEU A 12 30.29 7.07 16.65
CA LEU A 12 29.50 7.60 15.55
C LEU A 12 30.43 7.89 14.36
N LEU A 13 30.27 7.12 13.29
CA LEU A 13 30.96 7.31 12.03
C LEU A 13 30.03 7.98 11.02
N TRP A 14 30.59 8.47 9.93
CA TRP A 14 29.83 9.05 8.83
C TRP A 14 30.23 8.43 7.50
N SER A 15 29.26 8.36 6.59
CA SER A 15 29.47 7.81 5.26
C SER A 15 30.06 8.86 4.33
N ARG A 16 31.17 8.49 3.69
CA ARG A 16 31.96 9.37 2.81
C ARG A 16 31.62 9.19 1.34
N GLU A 17 30.99 8.08 0.98
CA GLU A 17 30.78 7.67 -0.41
C GLU A 17 29.44 6.93 -0.52
N GLY A 18 28.85 6.94 -1.72
CA GLY A 18 27.60 6.24 -2.01
C GLY A 18 26.33 7.07 -1.85
N ILE A 19 25.18 6.38 -1.87
CA ILE A 19 23.83 6.97 -1.79
C ILE A 19 23.49 7.54 -0.40
N ASP A 20 24.30 7.16 0.58
CA ASP A 20 24.21 7.46 2.00
C ASP A 20 25.22 8.53 2.43
N ILE A 21 25.90 9.20 1.49
CA ILE A 21 26.88 10.26 1.80
C ILE A 21 26.32 11.31 2.79
N GLY A 22 27.12 11.63 3.81
CA GLY A 22 26.73 12.55 4.90
C GLY A 22 25.84 11.94 5.98
N SER A 23 25.41 10.69 5.80
CA SER A 23 24.69 9.93 6.83
C SER A 23 25.64 9.46 7.92
N THR A 24 25.17 9.43 9.15
CA THR A 24 25.92 8.93 10.31
C THR A 24 25.44 7.56 10.71
N TYR A 25 26.35 6.70 11.13
CA TYR A 25 26.06 5.33 11.53
C TYR A 25 26.95 4.86 12.66
N ILE A 26 26.51 3.80 13.32
CA ILE A 26 27.26 3.10 14.37
C ILE A 26 27.48 1.66 13.92
N MET A 27 28.70 1.16 14.06
CA MET A 27 29.01 -0.24 13.74
C MET A 27 28.36 -1.20 14.75
N ILE A 28 27.93 -2.36 14.28
CA ILE A 28 27.42 -3.45 15.11
C ILE A 28 28.31 -4.68 15.03
N TYR A 29 28.48 -5.35 16.16
CA TYR A 29 29.37 -6.47 16.34
C TYR A 29 28.63 -7.67 16.91
N CYS A 30 29.06 -8.87 16.52
CA CYS A 30 28.62 -10.10 17.17
C CYS A 30 29.17 -10.16 18.61
N ASN A 31 28.32 -10.49 19.58
CA ASN A 31 28.75 -10.59 20.98
C ASN A 31 29.70 -11.78 21.23
N GLY A 32 29.59 -12.86 20.44
CA GLY A 32 30.38 -14.09 20.64
C GLY A 32 31.74 -14.09 19.94
N CYS A 33 31.82 -13.54 18.71
CA CYS A 33 33.04 -13.60 17.89
C CYS A 33 33.63 -12.23 17.54
N ASN A 34 33.06 -11.14 18.03
CA ASN A 34 33.48 -9.76 17.75
C ASN A 34 33.52 -9.37 16.26
N LEU A 35 32.97 -10.19 15.37
CA LEU A 35 32.88 -9.89 13.94
C LEU A 35 31.95 -8.69 13.70
N THR A 36 32.37 -7.79 12.79
CA THR A 36 31.51 -6.68 12.33
C THR A 36 30.36 -7.24 11.51
N LEU A 37 29.15 -7.15 12.04
CA LEU A 37 27.95 -7.67 11.37
C LEU A 37 27.32 -6.65 10.43
N GLY A 38 27.58 -5.36 10.61
CA GLY A 38 26.97 -4.31 9.81
C GLY A 38 26.90 -2.96 10.52
N LYS A 39 25.84 -2.19 10.25
CA LYS A 39 25.69 -0.78 10.66
C LYS A 39 24.26 -0.48 11.13
N VAL A 40 24.14 0.50 12.02
CA VAL A 40 22.86 1.13 12.40
C VAL A 40 22.94 2.60 12.05
N TRP A 41 22.06 3.07 11.18
CA TRP A 41 22.03 4.46 10.72
C TRP A 41 21.33 5.37 11.73
N ARG A 42 21.96 6.50 12.06
CA ARG A 42 21.43 7.53 12.96
C ARG A 42 20.85 8.71 12.20
N THR A 43 21.59 9.19 11.20
CA THR A 43 21.08 10.17 10.24
C THR A 43 21.04 9.52 8.87
N THR A 44 20.00 9.79 8.09
CA THR A 44 19.81 9.25 6.74
C THR A 44 19.14 10.30 5.85
N PRO A 45 19.44 10.33 4.54
CA PRO A 45 18.68 11.14 3.59
C PRO A 45 17.26 10.59 3.46
N ARG A 46 16.33 11.42 2.96
CA ARG A 46 14.91 11.06 2.81
C ARG A 46 14.67 9.75 2.05
N LYS A 47 15.52 9.43 1.07
CA LYS A 47 15.43 8.18 0.29
C LYS A 47 15.74 6.92 1.09
N LEU A 48 16.50 7.06 2.19
CA LEU A 48 16.94 5.98 3.08
C LEU A 48 16.36 6.13 4.50
N ASP A 49 15.26 6.89 4.64
CA ASP A 49 14.60 7.08 5.93
C ASP A 49 14.10 5.75 6.51
N TYR A 50 13.69 4.83 5.63
CA TYR A 50 13.16 3.52 5.99
C TYR A 50 14.16 2.60 6.70
N ILE A 51 15.48 2.87 6.61
CA ILE A 51 16.51 2.10 7.32
C ILE A 51 17.04 2.79 8.59
N ARG A 52 16.51 3.97 8.94
CA ARG A 52 16.95 4.70 10.13
C ARG A 52 16.62 3.91 11.39
N ASP A 53 17.57 3.87 12.31
CA ASP A 53 17.48 3.15 13.59
C ASP A 53 17.16 1.64 13.44
N LEU A 54 17.31 1.08 12.23
CA LEU A 54 17.23 -0.34 11.96
C LEU A 54 18.62 -0.98 11.94
N TYR A 55 18.65 -2.28 12.24
CA TYR A 55 19.86 -3.09 12.13
C TYR A 55 20.07 -3.50 10.67
N THR A 56 21.06 -2.89 10.01
CA THR A 56 21.47 -3.27 8.64
C THR A 56 22.65 -4.24 8.73
N LEU A 57 22.44 -5.49 8.36
CA LEU A 57 23.46 -6.54 8.36
C LEU A 57 24.15 -6.63 7.00
N ASN A 58 25.46 -6.92 7.00
CA ASN A 58 26.18 -7.29 5.80
C ASN A 58 25.93 -8.78 5.50
N LEU A 59 25.48 -9.09 4.29
CA LEU A 59 25.23 -10.45 3.83
C LEU A 59 26.51 -11.29 3.77
N ASP A 60 27.66 -10.67 3.51
CA ASP A 60 28.94 -11.40 3.50
C ASP A 60 29.32 -11.95 4.88
N CYS A 61 28.73 -11.39 5.95
CA CYS A 61 29.04 -11.74 7.33
C CYS A 61 27.97 -12.63 7.99
N VAL A 62 26.89 -12.96 7.28
CA VAL A 62 25.72 -13.66 7.83
C VAL A 62 25.29 -14.79 6.92
N MET A 63 25.02 -15.96 7.52
CA MET A 63 24.42 -17.09 6.82
C MET A 63 22.92 -17.10 7.04
N ILE A 64 22.16 -17.18 5.95
CA ILE A 64 20.70 -17.33 6.00
C ILE A 64 20.39 -18.82 5.84
N TYR A 65 19.64 -19.34 6.82
CA TYR A 65 19.14 -20.71 6.79
C TYR A 65 17.61 -20.66 6.77
N GLN A 66 17.01 -21.22 5.73
CA GLN A 66 15.56 -21.37 5.64
C GLN A 66 15.15 -22.68 6.30
N LEU A 67 14.23 -22.59 7.27
CA LEU A 67 13.62 -23.75 7.89
C LEU A 67 12.28 -24.05 7.20
N GLY A 68 12.26 -25.12 6.41
CA GLY A 68 11.08 -25.60 5.70
C GLY A 68 10.79 -24.83 4.40
N ASP A 69 10.37 -25.57 3.38
CA ASP A 69 9.79 -25.03 2.16
C ASP A 69 8.31 -25.37 2.17
N PHE A 70 7.43 -24.37 2.23
CA PHE A 70 6.07 -24.59 1.77
C PHE A 70 6.13 -24.57 0.25
N ILE A 71 6.38 -25.74 -0.34
CA ILE A 71 6.32 -25.95 -1.78
C ILE A 71 4.84 -25.81 -2.17
N ASP A 72 4.43 -24.60 -2.51
CA ASP A 72 3.28 -24.42 -3.38
C ASP A 72 3.69 -24.98 -4.74
N PRO A 73 3.08 -26.06 -5.27
CA PRO A 73 3.48 -26.66 -6.55
C PRO A 73 3.26 -25.74 -7.76
N ASN A 74 2.79 -24.51 -7.54
CA ASN A 74 2.52 -23.50 -8.56
C ASN A 74 3.39 -22.23 -8.40
N SER A 75 4.31 -22.17 -7.43
CA SER A 75 5.22 -21.02 -7.29
C SER A 75 6.39 -21.16 -8.25
N THR A 76 6.54 -20.22 -9.18
CA THR A 76 7.68 -20.16 -10.09
C THR A 76 8.95 -19.73 -9.32
N PRO A 77 10.16 -20.05 -9.81
CA PRO A 77 11.42 -19.89 -9.07
C PRO A 77 11.81 -18.44 -8.73
N THR A 78 11.05 -17.45 -9.20
CA THR A 78 11.36 -16.02 -9.03
C THR A 78 10.92 -15.49 -7.66
N ASP A 79 10.01 -16.17 -6.96
CA ASP A 79 9.42 -15.68 -5.70
C ASP A 79 10.27 -15.95 -4.43
N ILE A 80 11.41 -16.63 -4.58
CA ILE A 80 12.27 -17.08 -3.46
C ILE A 80 12.84 -15.90 -2.65
N HIS A 81 12.90 -14.69 -3.22
CA HIS A 81 13.44 -13.51 -2.56
C HIS A 81 12.39 -12.57 -1.93
N THR A 82 11.13 -13.01 -1.84
CA THR A 82 10.06 -12.18 -1.30
C THR A 82 10.19 -12.09 0.21
N LEU A 83 10.70 -10.96 0.72
CA LEU A 83 10.75 -10.66 2.16
C LEU A 83 9.39 -11.02 2.79
N PRO A 84 9.34 -11.60 4.01
CA PRO A 84 8.08 -11.99 4.65
C PRO A 84 7.03 -10.85 4.68
N SER A 85 7.51 -9.61 4.81
CA SER A 85 6.70 -8.39 4.73
C SER A 85 6.03 -8.19 3.36
N SER A 86 6.74 -8.43 2.26
CA SER A 86 6.21 -8.26 0.91
C SER A 86 5.13 -9.31 0.60
N ARG A 87 5.30 -10.56 1.06
CA ARG A 87 4.27 -11.60 0.95
C ARG A 87 3.00 -11.21 1.71
N MET A 88 3.15 -10.67 2.92
CA MET A 88 2.02 -10.21 3.75
C MET A 88 1.27 -9.03 3.11
N GLN A 89 2.01 -8.11 2.49
CA GLN A 89 1.43 -7.02 1.70
C GLN A 89 0.67 -7.55 0.49
N GLN A 90 1.24 -8.51 -0.25
CA GLN A 90 0.60 -9.11 -1.42
C GLN A 90 -0.70 -9.82 -1.07
N ILE A 91 -0.74 -10.55 0.06
CA ILE A 91 -1.96 -11.17 0.58
C ILE A 91 -3.04 -10.11 0.86
N SER A 92 -2.65 -9.00 1.49
CA SER A 92 -3.57 -7.91 1.82
C SER A 92 -4.12 -7.22 0.55
N ILE A 93 -3.28 -7.03 -0.46
CA ILE A 93 -3.68 -6.50 -1.77
C ILE A 93 -4.67 -7.44 -2.46
N ASN A 94 -4.41 -8.74 -2.45
CA ASN A 94 -5.31 -9.72 -3.08
C ASN A 94 -6.68 -9.73 -2.39
N LYS A 95 -6.70 -9.70 -1.05
CA LYS A 95 -7.96 -9.57 -0.29
C LYS A 95 -8.74 -8.31 -0.65
N LEU A 96 -8.04 -7.18 -0.83
CA LEU A 96 -8.68 -5.93 -1.27
C LEU A 96 -9.26 -6.04 -2.68
N LYS A 97 -8.55 -6.70 -3.61
CA LYS A 97 -9.06 -6.95 -4.97
C LYS A 97 -10.36 -7.75 -4.93
N ASP A 98 -10.39 -8.85 -4.17
CA ASP A 98 -11.57 -9.70 -4.07
C ASP A 98 -12.76 -8.94 -3.47
N MET A 99 -12.52 -8.16 -2.41
CA MET A 99 -13.54 -7.30 -1.80
C MET A 99 -14.10 -6.26 -2.78
N ILE A 100 -13.23 -5.59 -3.53
CA ILE A 100 -13.65 -4.60 -4.54
C ILE A 100 -14.48 -5.27 -5.64
N LEU A 101 -14.07 -6.46 -6.11
CA LEU A 101 -14.80 -7.20 -7.13
C LEU A 101 -16.22 -7.56 -6.68
N ILE A 102 -16.35 -8.08 -5.45
CA ILE A 102 -17.64 -8.43 -4.84
C ILE A 102 -18.52 -7.17 -4.67
N LEU A 103 -17.94 -6.06 -4.23
CA LEU A 103 -18.67 -4.80 -4.06
C LEU A 103 -19.16 -4.27 -5.42
N ASN A 104 -18.33 -4.33 -6.46
CA ASN A 104 -18.69 -3.90 -7.80
C ASN A 104 -19.85 -4.74 -8.37
N GLU A 105 -19.79 -6.07 -8.22
CA GLU A 105 -20.87 -6.97 -8.64
C GLU A 105 -22.21 -6.64 -7.96
N ARG A 106 -22.16 -6.35 -6.65
CA ARG A 106 -23.35 -5.96 -5.89
C ARG A 106 -23.91 -4.61 -6.35
N ILE A 107 -23.05 -3.62 -6.62
CA ILE A 107 -23.47 -2.31 -7.15
C ILE A 107 -24.12 -2.47 -8.52
N THR A 108 -23.50 -3.19 -9.45
CA THR A 108 -24.06 -3.43 -10.79
C THR A 108 -25.41 -4.14 -10.73
N THR A 109 -25.58 -5.10 -9.81
CA THR A 109 -26.87 -5.78 -9.61
C THR A 109 -27.96 -4.83 -9.11
N LEU A 110 -27.60 -3.92 -8.19
CA LEU A 110 -28.52 -2.91 -7.69
C LEU A 110 -28.88 -1.90 -8.77
N GLU A 111 -27.90 -1.41 -9.53
CA GLU A 111 -28.09 -0.49 -10.67
C GLU A 111 -29.04 -1.10 -11.71
N HIS A 112 -28.79 -2.34 -12.14
CA HIS A 112 -29.67 -3.02 -13.09
C HIS A 112 -31.10 -3.23 -12.55
N THR A 113 -31.24 -3.50 -11.25
CA THR A 113 -32.56 -3.63 -10.60
C THR A 113 -33.30 -2.30 -10.57
N LEU A 114 -32.58 -1.18 -10.36
CA LEU A 114 -33.15 0.17 -10.40
C LEU A 114 -33.51 0.58 -11.83
N ASP A 115 -32.66 0.35 -12.83
CA ASP A 115 -32.93 0.64 -14.24
C ASP A 115 -34.18 -0.12 -14.74
N LYS A 116 -34.34 -1.37 -14.32
CA LYS A 116 -35.53 -2.17 -14.63
C LYS A 116 -36.81 -1.61 -13.99
N ARG A 117 -36.71 -0.92 -12.85
CA ARG A 117 -37.85 -0.24 -12.21
C ARG A 117 -38.16 1.10 -12.87
N VAL A 118 -37.14 1.85 -13.29
CA VAL A 118 -37.30 3.10 -14.05
C VAL A 118 -37.94 2.83 -15.42
N ASN A 119 -37.56 1.75 -16.10
CA ASN A 119 -38.14 1.36 -17.38
C ASN A 119 -39.53 0.69 -17.27
N LYS A 120 -40.04 0.46 -16.05
CA LYS A 120 -41.37 -0.12 -15.78
C LYS A 120 -42.39 0.92 -15.28
N THR A 121 -42.25 2.16 -15.70
CA THR A 121 -43.38 3.10 -15.75
C THR A 121 -43.88 3.21 -17.19
N PRO A 122 -44.85 2.37 -17.62
CA PRO A 122 -45.73 2.77 -18.70
C PRO A 122 -46.69 3.85 -18.19
N ASN A 123 -46.95 4.81 -19.07
CA ASN A 123 -48.11 5.69 -19.01
C ASN A 123 -49.38 4.96 -18.53
N ASP A 124 -50.18 5.74 -17.79
CA ASP A 124 -51.63 5.68 -17.60
C ASP A 124 -52.15 5.24 -16.21
N SER A 125 -52.63 6.27 -15.52
CA SER A 125 -53.74 6.37 -14.56
C SER A 125 -54.55 5.11 -14.23
N ALA A 126 -54.62 4.77 -12.92
CA ALA A 126 -55.84 4.88 -12.10
C ALA A 126 -55.67 4.26 -10.69
N VAL A 127 -55.81 5.11 -9.67
CA VAL A 127 -56.61 4.96 -8.43
C VAL A 127 -56.46 3.71 -7.53
N SER A 128 -56.13 4.03 -6.25
CA SER A 128 -56.43 3.36 -4.96
C SER A 128 -55.66 2.08 -4.59
N SER A 129 -55.22 1.81 -3.35
CA SER A 129 -55.50 2.39 -2.03
C SER A 129 -54.34 2.10 -1.06
N SER A 130 -54.29 2.90 0.00
CA SER A 130 -53.40 2.95 1.16
C SER A 130 -53.26 1.66 2.00
N THR A 131 -52.06 1.38 2.53
CA THR A 131 -51.75 1.40 3.99
C THR A 131 -50.25 1.20 4.28
N GLU A 132 -49.75 2.08 5.15
CA GLU A 132 -48.54 2.16 5.99
C GLU A 132 -47.64 0.90 6.12
N GLY A 133 -46.30 1.01 6.23
CA GLY A 133 -45.50 2.17 6.61
C GLY A 133 -43.98 2.00 6.36
N SER A 134 -43.26 3.06 6.74
CA SER A 134 -41.81 3.24 7.03
C SER A 134 -40.83 2.40 6.16
N ASN A 135 -39.88 2.99 5.42
CA ASN A 135 -38.70 3.69 5.91
C ASN A 135 -38.06 4.58 4.81
N ALA A 136 -37.67 5.80 5.18
CA ALA A 136 -36.66 6.70 4.59
C ALA A 136 -36.52 6.80 3.05
N CYS A 137 -37.09 7.88 2.49
CA CYS A 137 -36.80 8.36 1.14
C CYS A 137 -35.53 9.23 1.17
N ILE A 138 -34.46 8.78 0.50
CA ILE A 138 -33.30 9.63 0.21
C ILE A 138 -33.56 10.31 -1.13
N VAL A 139 -33.85 11.61 -1.08
CA VAL A 139 -34.03 12.45 -2.27
C VAL A 139 -32.64 12.81 -2.79
N VAL A 140 -32.22 12.20 -3.90
CA VAL A 140 -31.07 12.65 -4.68
C VAL A 140 -31.60 13.58 -5.77
N THR A 141 -31.39 14.88 -5.61
CA THR A 141 -31.63 15.87 -6.66
C THR A 141 -30.51 15.79 -7.69
N SER A 142 -30.80 15.27 -8.88
CA SER A 142 -29.97 15.40 -10.06
C SER A 142 -30.30 16.72 -10.77
N ARG A 143 -29.33 17.64 -10.84
CA ARG A 143 -29.44 18.89 -11.60
C ARG A 143 -28.47 18.87 -12.79
N GLY A 144 -29.06 18.73 -13.98
CA GLY A 144 -28.75 19.49 -15.20
C GLY A 144 -27.34 19.35 -15.82
N ALA A 145 -27.29 18.68 -16.97
CA ALA A 145 -26.21 18.79 -17.95
C ALA A 145 -26.45 19.98 -18.92
N GLN A 146 -25.35 20.36 -19.62
CA GLN A 146 -25.18 21.28 -20.77
C GLN A 146 -24.99 22.78 -20.43
N ASP A 147 -24.09 23.55 -21.05
CA ASP A 147 -23.34 23.40 -22.31
C ASP A 147 -22.06 24.28 -22.34
N ASN A 148 -21.23 24.05 -23.35
CA ASN A 148 -19.89 24.56 -23.64
C ASN A 148 -19.73 26.08 -23.84
N SER A 149 -18.53 26.60 -23.54
CA SER A 149 -17.91 27.69 -24.31
C SER A 149 -16.38 27.66 -24.19
N ILE A 150 -15.74 27.76 -25.35
CA ILE A 150 -14.31 27.68 -25.63
C ILE A 150 -13.73 29.09 -25.50
N GLU A 151 -12.67 29.29 -24.71
CA GLU A 151 -11.73 30.39 -24.92
C GLU A 151 -10.28 29.94 -24.70
N THR A 152 -9.45 30.30 -25.67
CA THR A 152 -8.04 29.97 -25.87
C THR A 152 -7.09 30.88 -25.09
N HIS A 153 -6.07 30.28 -24.45
CA HIS A 153 -4.66 30.70 -24.16
C HIS A 153 -4.24 32.20 -24.15
N PRO A 154 -3.27 32.63 -23.30
CA PRO A 154 -1.88 32.14 -23.39
C PRO A 154 -1.06 32.02 -22.09
N ASN A 155 0.06 31.31 -22.26
CA ASN A 155 1.27 31.10 -21.45
C ASN A 155 1.55 32.06 -20.28
N HIS A 156 1.96 31.50 -19.13
CA HIS A 156 2.94 32.17 -18.27
C HIS A 156 4.03 31.21 -17.76
N ARG A 157 5.23 31.55 -18.18
CA ARG A 157 6.57 31.10 -17.79
C ARG A 157 6.82 31.40 -16.31
N ILE A 158 7.30 30.42 -15.55
CA ILE A 158 8.03 30.66 -14.29
C ILE A 158 9.33 29.86 -14.36
N LEU A 159 10.44 30.61 -14.48
CA LEU A 159 11.77 30.19 -14.08
C LEU A 159 11.87 30.37 -12.55
N GLY A 160 12.63 29.47 -11.92
CA GLY A 160 13.06 29.52 -10.54
C GLY A 160 13.75 28.20 -10.19
#